data_AF-A0A8C9FHW3-F1
#
_entry.id   AF-A0A8C9FHW3-F1
#
_cell.length_a   1.000
_cell.length_b   1.000
_cell.length_c   1.000
_cell.angle_alpha   90.00
_cell.angle_beta   90.00
_cell.angle_gamma   90.00
#
_symmetry.space_group_name_H-M   'P 1'
#
loop_
_entity.id
_entity.type
_entity.pdbx_description
1 polymer ?
#
loop_
_entity_poly.entity_id
_entity_poly.type
_entity_poly.pdbx_seq_one_letter_code
_entity_poly.pdbx_strand_id
1 'polypeptide(L)'
;TRLFRVPSSLALIYIRETSDVFIRVRNGWRKLQLSELIPVPDESLPPPAISSYGFQSLPVLNPISNTNNGKPALHLVALNLPFSGNMRADFHCFQQAQQAGLMTTYRAFLSSHLQDLFTVVRKTDRYNLPIVNLKYL
;
A
#
# COMPACT_ATOMS: atom_id res chain seq x y z
N THR A 1 10.86 -11.59 28.90
CA THR A 1 9.57 -12.30 28.71
C THR A 1 8.39 -11.36 28.91
N ARG A 2 7.78 -10.89 27.81
CA ARG A 2 6.32 -10.75 27.59
C ARG A 2 6.15 -10.54 26.08
N LEU A 3 5.81 -11.61 25.38
CA LEU A 3 5.48 -11.58 23.96
C LEU A 3 4.05 -11.05 23.84
N PHE A 4 3.85 -9.84 23.31
CA PHE A 4 2.52 -9.42 22.90
C PHE A 4 2.23 -10.05 21.53
N ARG A 5 1.47 -11.15 21.55
CA ARG A 5 0.86 -11.69 20.34
C ARG A 5 -0.12 -10.65 19.80
N VAL A 6 0.21 -10.03 18.68
CA VAL A 6 -0.71 -9.23 17.87
C VAL A 6 -1.65 -10.22 17.17
N PRO A 7 -2.96 -10.25 17.48
CA PRO A 7 -3.89 -11.09 16.74
C PRO A 7 -4.03 -10.52 15.33
N SER A 8 -3.79 -11.36 14.33
CA SER A 8 -3.76 -11.07 12.90
C SER A 8 -5.13 -10.78 12.28
N SER A 9 -6.01 -10.07 12.98
CA SER A 9 -7.29 -9.60 12.42
C SER A 9 -7.79 -8.34 13.13
N LEU A 10 -7.18 -7.20 12.79
CA LEU A 10 -7.85 -5.91 12.95
C LEU A 10 -9.03 -5.91 11.97
N ALA A 11 -10.26 -6.04 12.47
CA ALA A 11 -11.48 -5.97 11.68
C ALA A 11 -12.28 -4.74 12.10
N LEU A 12 -12.91 -4.08 11.12
CA LEU A 12 -13.66 -2.84 11.29
C LEU A 12 -15.03 -3.01 10.62
N ILE A 13 -16.09 -2.61 11.32
CA ILE A 13 -17.47 -2.65 10.81
C ILE A 13 -17.99 -1.21 10.77
N TYR A 14 -18.58 -0.83 9.64
CA TYR A 14 -19.29 0.43 9.47
C TYR A 14 -20.79 0.14 9.24
N ILE A 15 -21.65 0.77 10.04
CA ILE A 15 -23.11 0.70 9.88
C ILE A 15 -23.57 1.96 9.16
N ARG A 16 -24.06 1.82 7.92
CA ARG A 16 -24.45 2.96 7.08
C ARG A 16 -25.66 3.74 7.64
N GLU A 17 -26.60 3.05 8.27
CA GLU A 17 -27.84 3.64 8.80
C GLU A 17 -27.61 4.53 10.01
N THR A 18 -26.67 4.17 10.88
CA THR A 18 -26.35 4.93 12.11
C THR A 18 -25.01 5.66 12.03
N SER A 19 -24.29 5.54 10.92
CA SER A 19 -22.91 6.03 10.73
C SER A 19 -21.94 5.58 11.83
N ASP A 20 -22.20 4.43 12.44
CA ASP A 20 -21.40 3.91 13.54
C ASP A 20 -20.22 3.07 13.05
N VAL A 21 -19.06 3.21 13.70
CA VAL A 21 -17.88 2.39 13.44
C VAL A 21 -17.54 1.53 14.66
N PHE A 22 -17.24 0.26 14.43
CA PHE A 22 -16.80 -0.68 15.47
C PHE A 22 -15.47 -1.31 15.12
N ILE A 23 -14.62 -1.52 16.13
CA ILE A 23 -13.34 -2.23 16.00
C ILE A 23 -13.38 -3.58 16.72
N ARG A 24 -12.86 -4.63 16.08
CA ARG A 24 -12.74 -5.98 16.65
C ARG A 24 -11.66 -5.99 17.72
N VAL A 25 -12.03 -6.46 18.90
CA VAL A 25 -11.14 -6.56 20.06
C VAL A 25 -11.20 -7.98 20.64
N ARG A 26 -10.30 -8.29 21.58
CA ARG A 26 -10.13 -9.64 22.14
C ARG A 26 -11.44 -10.29 22.59
N ASN A 27 -12.36 -9.52 23.17
CA ASN A 27 -13.59 -10.02 23.78
C ASN A 27 -14.87 -9.49 23.08
N GLY A 28 -14.80 -9.03 21.83
CA GLY A 28 -15.98 -8.54 21.13
C GLY A 28 -15.71 -7.36 20.20
N TRP A 29 -16.67 -6.43 20.18
CA TRP A 29 -16.64 -5.22 19.35
C TRP A 29 -16.67 -3.99 20.25
N ARG A 30 -15.85 -2.98 19.93
CA ARG A 30 -15.88 -1.67 20.60
C ARG A 30 -16.34 -0.61 19.62
N LYS A 31 -17.36 0.16 19.98
CA LYS A 31 -17.83 1.31 19.19
C LYS A 31 -16.79 2.43 19.30
N LEU A 32 -16.40 3.00 18.15
CA LEU A 32 -15.57 4.19 18.09
C LEU A 32 -16.47 5.43 18.18
N GLN A 33 -16.09 6.38 19.03
CA GLN A 33 -16.72 7.69 19.07
C GLN A 33 -16.11 8.52 17.93
N LEU A 34 -16.89 8.80 16.89
CA LEU A 34 -16.47 9.70 15.81
C LEU A 34 -16.94 11.11 16.14
N SER A 35 -16.10 12.09 15.81
CA SER A 35 -16.49 13.51 15.77
C SER A 35 -17.37 13.77 14.55
N GLU A 36 -17.80 15.04 14.39
CA GLU A 36 -18.53 15.49 13.21
C GLU A 36 -17.85 15.04 11.91
N LEU A 37 -18.65 14.47 11.00
CA LEU A 37 -18.17 13.93 9.73
C LEU A 37 -17.78 15.10 8.83
N ILE A 38 -16.61 15.01 8.20
CA ILE A 38 -16.21 15.99 7.19
C ILE A 38 -17.04 15.70 5.92
N PRO A 39 -17.92 16.62 5.47
CA PRO A 39 -18.68 16.41 4.26
C PRO A 39 -17.73 16.40 3.07
N VAL A 40 -17.70 15.27 2.35
CA VAL A 40 -17.00 15.20 1.07
C VAL A 40 -17.92 15.85 0.02
N PRO A 41 -17.46 16.87 -0.73
CA PRO A 41 -18.25 17.47 -1.79
C PRO A 41 -18.66 16.41 -2.82
N ASP A 42 -19.94 16.38 -3.20
CA ASP A 42 -20.56 15.38 -4.10
C ASP A 42 -20.13 15.52 -5.58
N GLU A 43 -18.93 16.06 -5.83
CA GLU A 43 -18.34 16.33 -7.16
C GLU A 43 -17.41 15.20 -7.65
N SER A 44 -17.59 13.97 -7.15
CA SER A 44 -16.95 12.80 -7.74
C SER A 44 -17.99 11.98 -8.49
N LEU A 45 -18.00 12.12 -9.82
CA LEU A 45 -18.63 11.17 -10.74
C LEU A 45 -18.35 9.74 -10.25
N PRO A 46 -19.37 8.84 -10.22
CA PRO A 46 -19.15 7.48 -9.75
C PRO A 46 -18.03 6.84 -10.57
N PRO A 47 -17.05 6.16 -9.94
CA PRO A 47 -16.04 5.44 -10.69
C PRO A 47 -16.75 4.45 -11.62
N PRO A 48 -16.43 4.42 -12.92
CA PRO A 48 -17.11 3.54 -13.86
C PRO A 48 -16.97 2.10 -13.39
N ALA A 49 -18.09 1.39 -13.26
CA ALA A 49 -18.10 -0.04 -13.05
C ALA A 49 -17.44 -0.70 -14.28
N ILE A 50 -16.22 -1.19 -14.13
CA ILE A 50 -15.54 -1.95 -15.17
C ILE A 50 -16.20 -3.34 -15.20
N SER A 51 -17.26 -3.45 -15.99
CA SER A 51 -17.68 -4.73 -16.55
C SER A 51 -16.50 -5.30 -17.32
N SER A 52 -16.19 -6.57 -17.07
CA SER A 52 -15.30 -7.35 -17.91
C SER A 52 -15.74 -7.25 -19.38
N TYR A 53 -14.77 -7.45 -20.28
CA TYR A 53 -14.86 -7.42 -21.75
C TYR A 53 -14.63 -6.05 -22.38
N GLY A 54 -13.36 -5.80 -22.73
CA GLY A 54 -12.96 -4.69 -23.58
C GLY A 54 -11.50 -4.36 -23.36
N PHE A 55 -10.64 -4.81 -24.27
CA PHE A 55 -9.26 -4.37 -24.37
C PHE A 55 -9.24 -2.84 -24.57
N GLN A 56 -9.07 -2.08 -23.49
CA GLN A 56 -8.70 -0.67 -23.57
C GLN A 56 -7.19 -0.60 -23.33
N SER A 57 -6.48 -0.32 -24.40
CA SER A 57 -5.07 0.07 -24.38
C SER A 57 -4.91 1.19 -23.34
N LEU A 58 -4.22 0.89 -22.25
CA LEU A 58 -3.71 1.88 -21.31
C LEU A 58 -3.03 2.99 -22.13
N PRO A 59 -3.30 4.29 -21.88
CA PRO A 59 -2.44 5.32 -22.41
C PRO A 59 -1.04 4.99 -21.91
N VAL A 60 -0.09 4.89 -22.84
CA VAL A 60 1.33 4.72 -22.52
C VAL A 60 1.68 5.85 -21.56
N LEU A 61 1.74 5.52 -20.27
CA LEU A 61 2.16 6.46 -19.24
C LEU A 61 3.63 6.70 -19.52
N ASN A 62 3.96 7.95 -19.85
CA ASN A 62 5.33 8.39 -20.01
C ASN A 62 6.16 7.89 -18.81
N PRO A 63 7.36 7.32 -19.04
CA PRO A 63 8.16 6.75 -17.97
C PRO A 63 8.37 7.80 -16.89
N ILE A 64 7.87 7.51 -15.68
CA ILE A 64 8.00 8.40 -14.53
C ILE A 64 9.50 8.54 -14.28
N SER A 65 10.03 9.71 -14.59
CA SER A 65 11.43 10.01 -14.38
C SER A 65 11.66 10.13 -12.87
N ASN A 66 12.39 9.17 -12.32
CA ASN A 66 12.90 9.19 -10.95
C ASN A 66 13.81 10.41 -10.76
N THR A 67 13.24 11.59 -10.59
CA THR A 67 13.99 12.85 -10.45
C THR A 67 14.01 13.30 -9.00
N ASN A 68 14.75 12.56 -8.16
CA ASN A 68 15.42 13.20 -7.03
C ASN A 68 16.70 13.87 -7.56
N ASN A 69 16.57 14.92 -8.35
CA ASN A 69 17.68 15.83 -8.72
C ASN A 69 18.98 15.14 -9.21
N GLY A 70 18.89 13.96 -9.84
CA GLY A 70 20.05 13.18 -10.30
C GLY A 70 20.85 12.44 -9.22
N LYS A 71 20.40 12.44 -7.95
CA LYS A 71 21.05 11.70 -6.85
C LYS A 71 20.37 10.35 -6.63
N PRO A 72 21.13 9.25 -6.45
CA PRO A 72 20.57 7.94 -6.16
C PRO A 72 19.85 7.95 -4.80
N ALA A 73 18.69 7.31 -4.74
CA ALA A 73 17.85 7.21 -3.54
C ALA A 73 17.09 5.88 -3.52
N LEU A 74 16.67 5.43 -2.34
CA LEU A 74 15.82 4.26 -2.15
C LEU A 74 14.36 4.70 -2.08
N HIS A 75 13.56 4.32 -3.06
CA HIS A 75 12.13 4.64 -3.09
C HIS A 75 11.33 3.62 -2.29
N LEU A 76 10.66 4.07 -1.22
CA LEU A 76 9.72 3.28 -0.45
C LEU A 76 8.30 3.63 -0.87
N VAL A 77 7.54 2.62 -1.32
CA VAL A 77 6.24 2.79 -1.98
C VAL A 77 5.29 1.72 -1.47
N ALA A 78 4.05 2.12 -1.19
CA ALA A 78 3.01 1.18 -0.83
C ALA A 78 2.40 0.53 -2.08
N LEU A 79 1.93 -0.71 -1.96
CA LEU A 79 1.05 -1.29 -2.97
C LEU A 79 -0.31 -0.56 -2.96
N ASN A 80 -0.96 -0.50 -4.11
CA ASN A 80 -2.24 0.19 -4.29
C ASN A 80 -3.41 -0.40 -3.48
N LEU A 81 -3.28 -1.64 -3.01
CA LEU A 81 -4.33 -2.37 -2.30
C LEU A 81 -3.74 -3.10 -1.08
N PRO A 82 -4.54 -3.32 -0.03
CA PRO A 82 -4.15 -4.19 1.06
C PRO A 82 -4.13 -5.66 0.61
N PHE A 83 -3.24 -6.45 1.20
CA PHE A 83 -3.10 -7.88 0.89
C PHE A 83 -3.10 -8.75 2.16
N SER A 84 -3.63 -9.96 2.03
CA SER A 84 -3.55 -11.01 3.04
C SER A 84 -2.12 -11.57 3.15
N GLY A 85 -1.76 -12.15 4.31
CA GLY A 85 -0.40 -12.64 4.57
C GLY A 85 0.10 -13.77 3.66
N ASN A 86 -0.79 -14.48 2.96
CA ASN A 86 -0.42 -15.45 1.94
C ASN A 86 -0.42 -14.81 0.55
N MET A 87 0.60 -13.98 0.28
CA MET A 87 0.72 -13.23 -0.97
C MET A 87 2.08 -13.45 -1.61
N ARG A 88 2.13 -13.36 -2.94
CA ARG A 88 3.39 -13.28 -3.69
C ARG A 88 3.88 -11.84 -3.70
N ALA A 89 4.39 -11.37 -2.57
CA ALA A 89 4.66 -9.94 -2.34
C ALA A 89 5.61 -9.33 -3.39
N ASP A 90 6.75 -9.97 -3.65
CA ASP A 90 7.73 -9.50 -4.65
C ASP A 90 7.10 -9.40 -6.06
N PHE A 91 6.22 -10.34 -6.41
CA PHE A 91 5.51 -10.32 -7.69
C PHE A 91 4.57 -9.13 -7.82
N HIS A 92 3.81 -8.80 -6.77
CA HIS A 92 2.93 -7.64 -6.78
C HIS A 92 3.68 -6.31 -6.84
N CYS A 93 4.81 -6.19 -6.14
CA CYS A 93 5.67 -5.01 -6.24
C CYS A 93 6.20 -4.82 -7.66
N PHE A 94 6.71 -5.89 -8.29
CA PHE A 94 7.18 -5.85 -9.67
C PHE A 94 6.06 -5.47 -10.64
N GLN A 95 4.90 -6.12 -10.54
CA GLN A 95 3.78 -5.87 -11.43
C GLN A 95 3.28 -4.42 -11.34
N GLN A 96 3.10 -3.89 -10.12
CA GLN A 96 2.61 -2.51 -9.95
C GLN A 96 3.66 -1.48 -10.37
N ALA A 97 4.94 -1.73 -10.11
CA ALA A 97 6.01 -0.85 -10.57
C ALA A 97 6.05 -0.74 -12.10
N GLN A 98 5.93 -1.87 -12.80
CA GLN A 98 5.88 -1.90 -14.27
C GLN A 98 4.63 -1.17 -14.81
N GLN A 99 3.46 -1.39 -14.17
CA GLN A 99 2.22 -0.71 -14.54
C GLN A 99 2.28 0.81 -14.32
N ALA A 100 3.03 1.25 -13.32
CA ALA A 100 3.30 2.66 -13.05
C ALA A 100 4.45 3.26 -13.89
N GLY A 101 5.05 2.49 -14.81
CA GLY A 101 6.15 2.97 -15.64
C GLY A 101 7.44 3.27 -14.86
N LEU A 102 7.63 2.63 -13.70
CA LEU A 102 8.86 2.77 -12.91
C LEU A 102 9.95 1.91 -13.52
N MET A 103 11.08 2.53 -13.86
CA MET A 103 12.19 1.86 -14.56
C MET A 103 13.03 0.94 -13.65
N THR A 104 12.86 1.03 -12.34
CA THR A 104 13.64 0.27 -11.35
C THR A 104 12.85 -0.93 -10.83
N THR A 105 13.55 -2.02 -10.49
CA THR A 105 12.92 -3.20 -9.88
C THR A 105 12.56 -2.96 -8.42
N TYR A 106 11.28 -3.10 -8.08
CA TYR A 106 10.78 -3.01 -6.71
C TYR A 106 10.67 -4.40 -6.08
N ARG A 107 11.04 -4.49 -4.81
CA ARG A 107 10.90 -5.70 -3.98
C ARG A 107 10.03 -5.42 -2.76
N ALA A 108 9.44 -6.47 -2.22
CA ALA A 108 8.62 -6.39 -1.03
C ALA A 108 9.44 -6.02 0.20
N PHE A 109 8.92 -5.07 0.98
CA PHE A 109 9.49 -4.65 2.25
C PHE A 109 8.91 -5.47 3.40
N LEU A 110 9.25 -6.77 3.41
CA LEU A 110 8.77 -7.75 4.40
C LEU A 110 9.90 -8.71 4.78
N SER A 111 9.81 -9.28 5.98
CA SER A 111 10.60 -10.46 6.32
C SER A 111 9.88 -11.73 5.87
N SER A 112 10.66 -12.74 5.51
CA SER A 112 10.20 -14.09 5.15
C SER A 112 11.03 -15.14 5.88
N HIS A 113 10.66 -16.41 5.72
CA HIS A 113 11.38 -17.51 6.35
C HIS A 113 12.88 -17.54 5.97
N LEU A 114 13.21 -17.13 4.74
CA LEU A 114 14.58 -17.20 4.20
C LEU A 114 15.24 -15.82 4.07
N GLN A 115 14.51 -14.73 4.34
CA GLN A 115 15.02 -13.37 4.12
C GLN A 115 14.55 -12.43 5.23
N ASP A 116 15.50 -11.88 5.98
CA ASP A 116 15.25 -10.79 6.93
C ASP A 116 15.01 -9.46 6.19
N LEU A 117 14.18 -8.60 6.77
CA LEU A 117 13.88 -7.26 6.26
C LEU A 117 15.16 -6.44 6.06
N PHE A 118 16.13 -6.57 6.97
CA PHE A 118 17.41 -5.85 6.90
C PHE A 118 18.24 -6.23 5.66
N THR A 119 18.01 -7.40 5.07
CA THR A 119 18.76 -7.89 3.90
C THR A 119 18.08 -7.58 2.56
N VAL A 120 16.90 -6.98 2.57
CA VAL A 120 16.19 -6.56 1.34
C VAL A 120 17.00 -5.49 0.58
N VAL A 121 17.63 -4.56 1.29
CA VAL A 121 18.52 -3.54 0.73
C VAL A 121 19.97 -4.04 0.72
N ARG A 122 20.70 -3.80 -0.37
CA ARG A 122 22.13 -4.15 -0.49
C ARG A 122 22.94 -3.46 0.60
N LYS A 123 23.94 -4.14 1.16
CA LYS A 123 24.74 -3.63 2.30
C LYS A 123 25.38 -2.26 2.02
N THR A 124 25.84 -2.03 0.79
CA THR A 124 26.46 -0.77 0.33
C THR A 124 25.49 0.40 0.31
N ASP A 125 24.21 0.14 0.13
CA ASP A 125 23.22 1.16 -0.18
C ASP A 125 22.52 1.65 1.10
N ARG A 126 22.52 0.81 2.16
CA ARG A 126 21.84 1.06 3.45
C ARG A 126 22.25 2.35 4.13
N TYR A 127 23.53 2.74 4.03
CA TYR A 127 24.08 3.90 4.72
C TYR A 127 24.28 5.11 3.79
N ASN A 128 24.26 4.89 2.48
CA ASN A 128 24.66 5.88 1.48
C ASN A 128 23.48 6.47 0.72
N LEU A 129 22.32 5.78 0.70
CA LEU A 129 21.15 6.21 -0.04
C LEU A 129 20.04 6.65 0.93
N PRO A 130 19.48 7.85 0.76
CA PRO A 130 18.32 8.28 1.53
C PRO A 130 17.08 7.48 1.11
N ILE A 131 16.22 7.19 2.08
CA ILE A 131 14.89 6.61 1.82
C ILE A 131 13.93 7.75 1.53
N VAL A 132 13.27 7.69 0.38
CA VAL A 132 12.35 8.72 -0.10
C VAL A 132 11.01 8.08 -0.46
N ASN A 133 9.92 8.83 -0.32
CA ASN A 133 8.64 8.40 -0.87
C ASN A 133 8.62 8.63 -2.39
N LEU A 134 7.75 7.92 -3.11
CA LEU A 134 7.32 8.44 -4.41
C LEU A 134 6.54 9.72 -4.16
N LYS A 135 6.97 10.81 -4.79
CA LYS A 135 6.10 11.98 -4.95
C LYS A 135 5.13 11.58 -6.06
N TYR A 136 3.89 11.23 -5.68
CA TYR A 136 2.78 10.91 -6.60
C TYR A 136 2.66 12.00 -7.70
N LEU A 137 2.45 11.65 -8.97
CA LEU A 137 1.11 11.52 -9.60
C LEU A 137 0.16 12.65 -9.19
#